data_AF-A0AA41NH30-F1
#
_entry.id   AF-A0AA41NH30-F1
#
_cell.length_a   1.000
_cell.length_b   1.000
_cell.length_c   1.000
_cell.angle_alpha   90.00
_cell.angle_beta   90.00
_cell.angle_gamma   90.00
#
_symmetry.space_group_name_H-M   'P 1'
#
loop_
_entity.id
_entity.type
_entity.pdbx_description
1 polymer ?
#
loop_
_entity_poly.entity_id
_entity_poly.type
_entity_poly.pdbx_seq_one_letter_code
_entity_poly.pdbx_strand_id
1 'polypeptide(L)'
;MADMFLEHLCCLDIDSPPMTAQNTGIICTIGPASPSVETQEMIASGMNVAHLNFSPKNHEYHLETIKNMPIVMESFASDPILYHPISVALDTKRPEIQTGLIKGSNTTEVELKKGSTLKITLDNAYMEKCEENIL
;
A
#
# COMPACT_ATOMS: atom_id res chain seq x y z
N MET A 1 8.81 -38.19 -6.74
CA MET A 1 7.78 -37.71 -5.79
C MET A 1 8.24 -38.19 -4.43
N ALA A 2 8.36 -37.29 -3.46
CA ALA A 2 8.81 -37.64 -2.12
C ALA A 2 7.69 -38.32 -1.33
N ASP A 3 8.05 -39.26 -0.45
CA ASP A 3 7.10 -40.04 0.36
C ASP A 3 6.76 -39.32 1.68
N MET A 4 7.58 -38.36 2.10
CA MET A 4 7.40 -37.57 3.32
C MET A 4 7.69 -36.08 3.11
N PHE A 5 7.11 -35.22 3.96
CA PHE A 5 7.29 -33.77 3.85
C PHE A 5 8.75 -33.32 4.01
N LEU A 6 9.51 -33.95 4.92
CA LEU A 6 10.93 -33.63 5.09
C LEU A 6 11.73 -33.94 3.82
N GLU A 7 11.46 -35.08 3.19
CA GLU A 7 12.10 -35.45 1.92
C GLU A 7 11.71 -34.48 0.81
N HIS A 8 10.45 -34.04 0.74
CA HIS A 8 10.02 -33.00 -0.20
C HIS A 8 10.82 -31.69 -0.03
N LEU A 9 11.03 -31.23 1.20
CA LEU A 9 11.83 -30.03 1.47
C LEU A 9 13.30 -30.22 1.04
N CYS A 10 13.86 -31.41 1.24
CA CYS A 10 15.20 -31.74 0.78
C CYS A 10 15.31 -31.81 -0.75
N CYS A 11 14.20 -32.08 -1.46
CA CYS A 11 14.12 -32.14 -2.92
C CYS A 11 13.84 -30.78 -3.58
N LEU A 12 13.75 -29.67 -2.84
CA LEU A 12 13.60 -28.34 -3.44
C LEU A 12 14.89 -27.96 -4.19
N ASP A 13 14.73 -27.58 -5.46
CA ASP A 13 15.83 -27.31 -6.38
C ASP A 13 15.65 -25.94 -7.05
N ILE A 14 16.69 -25.11 -6.98
CA ILE A 14 16.71 -23.76 -7.57
C ILE A 14 16.87 -23.79 -9.10
N ASP A 15 17.40 -24.89 -9.65
CA ASP A 15 17.62 -25.06 -11.09
C ASP A 15 16.38 -25.63 -11.79
N SER A 16 15.35 -26.03 -11.03
CA SER A 16 14.08 -26.50 -11.56
C SER A 16 13.16 -25.31 -11.91
N PRO A 17 12.88 -25.05 -13.20
CA PRO A 17 12.04 -23.92 -13.59
C PRO A 17 10.57 -24.13 -13.16
N PRO A 18 9.87 -23.06 -12.72
CA PRO A 18 8.45 -23.14 -12.41
C PRO A 18 7.59 -23.12 -13.69
N MET A 19 6.30 -23.37 -13.53
CA MET A 19 5.31 -23.12 -14.59
C MET A 19 5.19 -21.61 -14.87
N THR A 20 4.87 -21.24 -16.11
CA THR A 20 4.65 -19.83 -16.50
C THR A 20 3.44 -19.20 -15.78
N ALA A 21 2.42 -19.99 -15.48
CA ALA A 21 1.21 -19.49 -14.83
C ALA A 21 1.47 -19.15 -13.35
N GLN A 22 1.15 -17.93 -12.97
CA GLN A 22 1.15 -17.49 -11.58
C GLN A 22 -0.26 -17.61 -11.00
N ASN A 23 -0.41 -18.44 -9.97
CA ASN A 23 -1.71 -18.68 -9.33
C ASN A 23 -2.03 -17.66 -8.22
N THR A 24 -1.00 -17.07 -7.59
CA THR A 24 -1.16 -16.14 -6.48
C THR A 24 -1.28 -14.72 -6.98
N GLY A 25 -2.44 -14.09 -6.72
CA GLY A 25 -2.69 -12.71 -7.11
C GLY A 25 -1.84 -11.70 -6.33
N ILE A 26 -1.45 -10.62 -7.00
CA ILE A 26 -0.68 -9.51 -6.44
C ILE A 26 -1.61 -8.30 -6.22
N ILE A 27 -1.56 -7.77 -5.00
CA ILE A 27 -2.30 -6.57 -4.59
C ILE A 27 -1.29 -5.45 -4.37
N CYS A 28 -1.50 -4.31 -5.01
CA CYS A 28 -0.61 -3.15 -4.90
C CYS A 28 -1.35 -1.93 -4.36
N THR A 29 -0.82 -1.30 -3.31
CA THR A 29 -1.35 -0.04 -2.79
C THR A 29 -0.99 1.12 -3.72
N ILE A 30 -1.98 1.83 -4.24
CA ILE A 30 -1.75 2.96 -5.15
C ILE A 30 -1.51 4.24 -4.35
N GLY A 31 -0.31 4.78 -4.50
CA GLY A 31 0.16 5.97 -3.80
C GLY A 31 0.31 7.19 -4.71
N PRO A 32 0.64 8.37 -4.15
CA PRO A 32 0.93 9.56 -4.96
C PRO A 32 2.20 9.39 -5.79
N ALA A 33 3.05 8.43 -5.41
CA ALA A 33 4.23 8.03 -6.15
C ALA A 33 3.89 7.30 -7.45
N SER A 34 2.67 6.78 -7.62
CA SER A 34 2.27 5.94 -8.74
C SER A 34 1.38 6.71 -9.73
N PRO A 35 1.94 7.49 -10.68
CA PRO A 35 1.16 8.08 -11.77
C PRO A 35 0.54 7.01 -12.67
N SER A 36 -0.32 7.43 -13.59
CA SER A 36 -0.98 6.53 -14.56
C SER A 36 0.02 5.68 -15.36
N VAL A 37 1.20 6.24 -15.69
CA VAL A 37 2.27 5.54 -16.42
C VAL A 37 2.89 4.42 -15.59
N GLU A 38 3.21 4.67 -14.31
CA GLU A 38 3.72 3.61 -13.43
C GLU A 38 2.66 2.53 -13.17
N THR A 39 1.38 2.92 -13.15
CA THR A 39 0.27 1.95 -12.99
C THR A 39 0.20 0.97 -14.17
N GLN A 40 0.49 1.42 -15.40
CA GLN A 40 0.60 0.54 -16.57
C GLN A 40 1.74 -0.48 -16.39
N GLU A 41 2.91 -0.03 -15.98
CA GLU A 41 4.06 -0.90 -15.75
C GLU A 41 3.79 -1.91 -14.63
N MET A 42 3.06 -1.52 -13.59
CA MET A 42 2.63 -2.42 -12.51
C MET A 42 1.69 -3.53 -13.00
N ILE A 43 0.74 -3.20 -13.88
CA ILE A 43 -0.14 -4.21 -14.52
C ILE A 43 0.69 -5.17 -15.37
N ALA A 44 1.57 -4.64 -16.22
CA ALA A 44 2.45 -5.44 -17.06
C ALA A 44 3.39 -6.35 -16.23
N SER A 45 3.74 -5.91 -15.02
CA SER A 45 4.57 -6.66 -14.06
C SER A 45 3.78 -7.65 -13.20
N GLY A 46 2.45 -7.75 -13.37
CA GLY A 46 1.62 -8.78 -12.72
C GLY A 46 0.67 -8.29 -11.63
N MET A 47 0.44 -6.99 -11.46
CA MET A 47 -0.59 -6.49 -10.54
C MET A 47 -1.98 -7.02 -10.94
N ASN A 48 -2.76 -7.51 -9.97
CA ASN A 48 -4.14 -7.97 -10.18
C ASN A 48 -5.18 -7.10 -9.46
N VAL A 49 -4.80 -6.46 -8.36
CA VAL A 49 -5.69 -5.62 -7.55
C VAL A 49 -5.02 -4.30 -7.23
N ALA A 50 -5.67 -3.20 -7.62
CA ALA A 50 -5.33 -1.85 -7.18
C ALA A 50 -5.99 -1.59 -5.82
N HIS A 51 -5.17 -1.40 -4.79
CA HIS A 51 -5.60 -1.17 -3.42
C HIS A 51 -5.54 0.32 -3.06
N LEU A 52 -6.66 0.88 -2.62
CA LEU A 52 -6.79 2.29 -2.25
C LEU A 52 -6.99 2.41 -0.74
N ASN A 53 -5.98 2.91 -0.04
CA ASN A 53 -6.05 3.16 1.40
C ASN A 53 -6.67 4.55 1.69
N PHE A 54 -7.83 4.57 2.36
CA PHE A 54 -8.60 5.79 2.65
C PHE A 54 -8.17 6.52 3.95
N SER A 55 -7.22 5.99 4.74
CA SER A 55 -6.83 6.63 6.00
C SER A 55 -6.19 8.03 5.85
N PRO A 56 -5.33 8.33 4.85
CA PRO A 56 -4.62 9.61 4.77
C PRO A 56 -5.13 10.61 3.72
N LYS A 57 -6.06 10.24 2.84
CA LYS A 57 -6.31 11.02 1.60
C LYS A 57 -7.76 11.44 1.41
N ASN A 58 -7.94 12.47 0.59
CA ASN A 58 -9.26 13.01 0.26
C ASN A 58 -9.97 12.16 -0.83
N HIS A 59 -11.28 12.33 -0.94
CA HIS A 59 -12.08 11.59 -1.92
C HIS A 59 -11.71 11.93 -3.37
N GLU A 60 -11.28 13.16 -3.65
CA GLU A 60 -10.91 13.61 -5.00
C GLU A 60 -9.72 12.82 -5.56
N TYR A 61 -8.69 12.61 -4.74
CA TYR A 61 -7.52 11.80 -5.12
C TYR A 61 -7.90 10.35 -5.47
N HIS A 62 -8.75 9.73 -4.64
CA HIS A 62 -9.19 8.36 -4.89
C HIS A 62 -10.09 8.28 -6.12
N LEU A 63 -10.96 9.27 -6.34
CA LEU A 63 -11.80 9.34 -7.53
C LEU A 63 -10.98 9.44 -8.82
N GLU A 64 -9.92 10.26 -8.82
CA GLU A 64 -9.00 10.35 -9.96
C GLU A 64 -8.34 9.00 -10.24
N THR A 65 -7.86 8.32 -9.21
CA THR A 65 -7.25 6.99 -9.33
C THR A 65 -8.22 5.98 -9.93
N ILE A 66 -9.47 5.96 -9.46
CA ILE A 66 -10.53 5.08 -9.97
C ILE A 66 -10.85 5.39 -11.43
N LYS A 67 -10.91 6.68 -11.81
CA LYS A 67 -11.17 7.10 -13.20
C LYS A 67 -10.03 6.74 -14.16
N ASN A 68 -8.80 6.73 -13.68
CA ASN A 68 -7.64 6.37 -14.49
C ASN A 68 -7.55 4.86 -14.74
N MET A 69 -8.11 4.02 -13.86
CA MET A 69 -8.00 2.56 -13.96
C MET A 69 -8.56 1.97 -15.27
N PRO A 70 -9.78 2.32 -15.72
CA PRO A 70 -10.29 1.85 -17.02
C PRO A 70 -9.44 2.31 -18.20
N ILE A 71 -8.96 3.56 -18.18
CA ILE A 71 -8.13 4.13 -19.25
C ILE A 71 -6.82 3.35 -19.39
N VAL A 72 -6.21 3.02 -18.25
CA VAL A 72 -5.00 2.21 -18.19
C VAL A 72 -5.28 0.79 -18.70
N MET A 73 -6.40 0.17 -18.32
CA MET A 73 -6.78 -1.16 -18.82
C MET A 73 -7.05 -1.18 -20.33
N GLU A 74 -7.66 -0.12 -20.89
CA GLU A 74 -7.90 0.02 -22.32
C GLU A 74 -6.61 0.04 -23.15
N SER A 75 -5.49 0.53 -22.57
CA SER A 75 -4.19 0.47 -23.26
C SER A 75 -3.69 -0.95 -23.54
N PHE A 76 -4.18 -1.94 -22.79
CA PHE A 76 -3.88 -3.37 -23.00
C PHE A 76 -4.94 -4.08 -23.84
N ALA A 77 -6.05 -3.42 -24.21
CA ALA A 77 -7.16 -4.05 -24.92
C ALA A 77 -6.81 -4.55 -26.34
N SER A 78 -5.76 -3.98 -26.95
CA SER A 78 -5.28 -4.36 -28.28
C SER A 78 -4.64 -5.76 -28.32
N ASP A 79 -4.17 -6.26 -27.18
CA ASP A 79 -3.56 -7.58 -27.06
C ASP A 79 -4.32 -8.43 -26.02
N PRO A 80 -5.14 -9.40 -26.47
CA PRO A 80 -5.92 -10.27 -25.58
C PRO A 80 -5.08 -11.09 -24.61
N ILE A 81 -3.78 -11.27 -24.89
CA ILE A 81 -2.83 -11.99 -24.03
C ILE A 81 -2.35 -11.07 -22.90
N LEU A 82 -2.29 -9.75 -23.13
CA LEU A 82 -1.88 -8.75 -22.15
C LEU A 82 -3.06 -8.13 -21.38
N TYR A 83 -4.27 -8.26 -21.91
CA TYR A 83 -5.47 -7.80 -21.22
C TYR A 83 -5.76 -8.64 -19.97
N HIS A 84 -5.58 -8.02 -18.80
CA HIS A 84 -5.90 -8.63 -17.51
C HIS A 84 -6.93 -7.77 -16.78
N PRO A 85 -8.07 -8.34 -16.35
CA PRO A 85 -9.02 -7.63 -15.49
C PRO A 85 -8.33 -7.21 -14.19
N ILE A 86 -8.36 -5.92 -13.87
CA ILE A 86 -7.87 -5.39 -12.59
C ILE A 86 -9.04 -5.09 -11.69
N SER A 87 -8.97 -5.60 -10.46
CA SER A 87 -9.93 -5.26 -9.42
C SER A 87 -9.49 -4.00 -8.67
N VAL A 88 -10.44 -3.19 -8.22
CA VAL A 88 -10.17 -2.06 -7.32
C VAL A 88 -10.69 -2.42 -5.93
N ALA A 89 -9.79 -2.45 -4.96
CA ALA A 89 -10.10 -2.69 -3.55
C ALA A 89 -10.01 -1.39 -2.76
N LEU A 90 -11.07 -1.08 -2.01
CA LEU A 90 -11.13 0.07 -1.11
C LEU A 90 -10.90 -0.42 0.32
N ASP A 91 -9.83 0.05 0.95
CA ASP A 91 -9.57 -0.21 2.36
C ASP A 91 -10.01 0.98 3.22
N THR A 92 -10.87 0.66 4.18
CA THR A 92 -11.59 1.65 4.97
C THR A 92 -10.73 2.14 6.13
N LYS A 93 -10.95 3.41 6.49
CA LYS A 93 -10.39 3.93 7.73
C LYS A 93 -10.95 3.14 8.91
N ARG A 94 -10.07 2.52 9.68
CA ARG A 94 -10.39 1.78 10.89
C ARG A 94 -10.54 2.74 12.08
N PRO A 95 -11.06 2.30 13.26
CA PRO A 95 -11.04 3.08 14.49
C PRO A 95 -9.59 3.22 15.02
N GLU A 96 -8.78 3.96 14.29
CA GLU A 96 -7.37 4.24 14.58
C GLU A 96 -7.24 5.37 15.60
N ILE A 97 -6.20 5.28 16.43
CA ILE A 97 -5.77 6.37 17.31
C ILE A 97 -4.53 7.00 16.67
N GLN A 98 -4.62 8.28 16.34
CA GLN A 98 -3.51 9.07 15.77
C GLN A 98 -3.21 10.24 16.72
N THR A 99 -1.94 10.62 16.81
CA THR A 99 -1.50 11.79 17.57
C THR A 99 -1.82 13.08 16.83
N GLY A 100 -1.67 14.22 17.51
CA GLY A 100 -1.75 15.54 16.87
C GLY A 100 -0.53 15.86 15.99
N LEU A 101 -0.56 17.06 15.40
CA LEU A 101 0.54 17.61 14.62
C LEU A 101 1.63 18.16 15.54
N ILE A 102 2.88 17.96 15.12
CA ILE A 102 4.05 18.52 15.78
C ILE A 102 4.08 20.03 15.60
N LYS A 103 4.38 20.74 16.69
CA LYS A 103 4.47 22.19 16.71
C LYS A 103 5.50 22.69 15.68
N GLY A 104 5.06 23.60 14.81
CA GLY A 104 5.89 24.24 13.80
C GLY A 104 5.48 23.86 12.38
N SER A 105 5.75 22.63 11.95
CA SER A 105 5.40 22.15 10.61
C SER A 105 5.06 20.66 10.58
N ASN A 106 4.31 20.23 9.56
CA ASN A 106 3.94 18.83 9.33
C ASN A 106 5.14 17.91 9.05
N THR A 107 6.32 18.47 8.83
CA THR A 107 7.57 17.73 8.60
C THR A 107 8.57 17.88 9.75
N THR A 108 8.21 18.64 10.79
CA THR A 108 9.05 18.79 11.96
C THR A 108 8.91 17.53 12.80
N GLU A 109 10.05 16.97 13.21
CA GLU A 109 10.10 15.83 14.10
C GLU A 109 10.57 16.24 15.49
N VAL A 110 10.24 15.42 16.49
CA VAL A 110 10.60 15.63 17.89
C VAL A 110 11.35 14.41 18.39
N GLU A 111 12.49 14.65 19.05
CA GLU A 111 13.31 13.58 19.62
C GLU A 111 12.82 13.21 21.03
N LEU A 112 12.29 12.00 21.20
CA LEU A 112 11.91 11.48 22.52
C LEU A 112 13.08 10.71 23.15
N LYS A 113 13.65 11.27 24.21
CA LYS A 113 14.79 10.67 24.91
C LYS A 113 14.33 9.59 25.88
N LYS A 114 15.05 8.47 25.90
CA LYS A 114 14.78 7.35 26.81
C LYS A 114 14.85 7.83 28.27
N GLY A 115 13.79 7.54 29.03
CA GLY A 115 13.70 7.91 30.44
C GLY A 115 13.05 9.28 30.70
N SER A 116 12.76 10.05 29.65
CA SER A 116 11.99 11.29 29.77
C SER A 116 10.51 11.02 30.05
N THR A 117 9.87 11.94 30.75
CA THR A 117 8.42 11.92 31.00
C THR A 117 7.69 12.58 29.84
N LEU A 118 6.62 11.94 29.35
CA LEU A 118 5.76 12.43 28.30
C LEU A 118 4.31 12.51 28.79
N LYS A 119 3.66 13.66 28.60
CA LYS A 119 2.25 13.82 28.93
C LYS A 119 1.40 13.53 27.70
N ILE A 120 0.39 12.67 27.83
CA ILE A 120 -0.66 12.48 26.82
C ILE A 120 -1.88 13.29 27.26
N THR A 121 -2.41 14.14 26.37
CA THR A 121 -3.59 14.96 26.65
C THR A 121 -4.70 14.72 25.63
N LEU A 122 -5.95 14.92 26.06
CA LEU A 122 -7.13 14.96 25.19
C LEU A 122 -7.60 16.40 24.95
N ASP A 123 -6.85 17.38 25.46
CA ASP A 123 -7.15 18.80 25.26
C ASP A 123 -6.80 19.23 23.83
N ASN A 124 -7.85 19.53 23.06
CA ASN A 124 -7.75 19.96 21.66
C ASN A 124 -6.88 21.22 21.47
N ALA A 125 -6.58 21.99 22.52
CA ALA A 125 -5.63 23.11 22.44
C ALA A 125 -4.22 22.68 22.00
N TYR A 126 -3.88 21.39 22.16
CA TYR A 126 -2.59 20.80 21.80
C TYR A 126 -2.61 19.96 20.51
N MET A 127 -3.74 19.89 19.81
CA MET A 127 -3.91 19.07 18.60
C MET A 127 -2.88 19.40 17.50
N GLU A 128 -2.39 20.64 17.44
CA GLU A 128 -1.35 21.08 16.49
C GLU A 128 -0.08 21.59 17.19
N LYS A 129 0.10 21.23 18.46
CA LYS A 129 1.19 21.72 19.31
C LYS A 129 1.89 20.59 20.06
N CYS A 130 1.92 19.39 19.49
CA CYS A 130 2.66 18.27 20.06
C CYS A 130 4.16 18.60 20.06
N GLU A 131 4.84 18.30 21.17
CA GLU A 131 6.27 18.54 21.40
C GLU A 131 6.85 17.48 22.35
N GLU A 132 8.15 17.56 22.69
CA GLU A 132 8.88 16.49 23.41
C GLU A 132 8.29 16.11 24.78
N ASN A 133 7.51 17.02 25.38
CA ASN A 133 6.95 16.87 26.72
C ASN A 133 5.43 16.66 26.72
N ILE A 134 4.74 16.87 25.59
CA ILE A 134 3.29 16.74 25.48
C ILE A 134 2.84 16.30 24.09
N LEU A 135 2.03 15.24 24.05
CA LEU A 135 1.30 14.77 22.87
C LEU A 135 -0.20 14.97 23.05
#